data_AF-A0A371HNQ2-F1
#
_entry.id   AF-A0A371HNQ2-F1
#
_cell.length_a   1.000
_cell.length_b   1.000
_cell.length_c   1.000
_cell.angle_alpha   90.00
_cell.angle_beta   90.00
_cell.angle_gamma   90.00
#
_symmetry.space_group_name_H-M   'P 1'
#
loop_
_entity.id
_entity.type
_entity.pdbx_description
1 polymer ?
#
loop_
_entity_poly.entity_id
_entity_poly.type
_entity_poly.pdbx_seq_one_letter_code
_entity_poly.pdbx_strand_id
1 'polypeptide(L)'
;MDLDPRQYENVAINDNDIHNIVLSYLIHNCYKESVESFIACTGTKQPADYLEDMDKRKRIFHFALEGNALKAIELTEQLAQDILETNKDLQFDLLSLHFVELVCSRKCTEALEFAQTKLSPFGKEHKYMEKLEDFMALLAYKEPEKSPMFHLLSLEYRQQVADSLNRAILAHLNLPSYTAMERLIQQATVVRQCLNQEAGKDGPPPFSLKDFLKISVLLFLVWELVPHISISLNFLYADHSSHVERRNFPQNTTGQDLEKFLDKYFASIVWLSGVFGV
;
A
#
# COMPACT_ATOMS: atom_id res chain seq x y z
N MET A 1 25.35 20.85 7.14
CA MET A 1 24.89 21.83 6.14
C MET A 1 23.42 21.98 6.37
N ASP A 2 22.97 23.15 6.82
CA ASP A 2 21.54 23.42 7.00
C ASP A 2 20.93 23.62 5.61
N LEU A 3 20.12 22.65 5.18
CA LEU A 3 19.36 22.74 3.94
C LEU A 3 18.25 23.78 4.14
N ASP A 4 18.25 24.86 3.35
CA ASP A 4 17.18 25.87 3.36
C ASP A 4 15.86 25.22 2.89
N PRO A 5 14.81 25.15 3.73
CA PRO A 5 13.53 24.55 3.38
C PRO A 5 12.85 25.19 2.15
N ARG A 6 13.20 26.43 1.80
CA ARG A 6 12.67 27.13 0.61
C ARG A 6 13.19 26.56 -0.71
N GLN A 7 14.19 25.69 -0.66
CA GLN A 7 14.68 25.00 -1.85
C GLN A 7 13.61 24.10 -2.48
N TYR A 8 12.69 23.54 -1.68
CA TYR A 8 11.60 22.68 -2.18
C TYR A 8 10.52 23.46 -2.92
N GLU A 9 10.27 24.72 -2.58
CA GLU A 9 9.23 25.56 -3.20
C GLU A 9 9.50 25.84 -4.69
N ASN A 10 10.75 25.70 -5.13
CA ASN A 10 11.19 25.96 -6.50
C ASN A 10 11.42 24.69 -7.32
N VAL A 11 11.19 23.50 -6.76
CA VAL A 11 11.32 22.23 -7.50
C VAL A 11 10.02 21.96 -8.23
N ALA A 12 10.01 22.18 -9.55
CA ALA A 12 8.89 21.79 -10.39
C ALA A 12 8.81 20.26 -10.47
N ILE A 13 7.65 19.71 -10.14
CA ILE A 13 7.36 18.28 -10.34
C ILE A 13 6.95 18.09 -11.80
N ASN A 14 7.65 17.22 -12.51
CA ASN A 14 7.32 16.87 -13.89
C ASN A 14 6.19 15.83 -13.91
N ASP A 15 5.11 16.11 -14.65
CA ASP A 15 3.98 15.18 -14.83
C ASP A 15 4.43 13.81 -15.37
N ASN A 16 5.47 13.78 -16.20
CA ASN A 16 6.04 12.53 -16.70
C ASN A 16 6.66 11.67 -15.59
N ASP A 17 7.25 12.30 -14.57
CA ASP A 17 7.82 11.57 -13.44
C ASP A 17 6.72 10.98 -12.57
N ILE A 18 5.62 11.72 -12.37
CA ILE A 18 4.41 11.21 -11.70
C ILE A 18 3.85 10.01 -12.49
N HIS A 19 3.72 10.14 -13.81
CA HIS A 19 3.21 9.07 -14.65
C HIS A 19 4.10 7.82 -14.59
N ASN A 20 5.41 7.97 -14.60
CA ASN A 20 6.35 6.86 -14.46
C ASN A 20 6.26 6.18 -13.09
N ILE A 21 6.11 6.96 -12.02
CA ILE A 21 5.94 6.42 -10.65
C ILE A 21 4.66 5.57 -10.60
N VAL A 22 3.54 6.09 -11.09
CA VAL A 22 2.26 5.37 -11.12
C VAL A 22 2.35 4.13 -12.00
N LEU A 23 2.87 4.27 -13.22
CA LEU A 23 3.01 3.15 -14.16
C LEU A 23 3.91 2.04 -13.57
N SER A 24 5.03 2.40 -12.94
CA SER A 24 5.91 1.43 -12.28
C SER A 24 5.20 0.66 -11.16
N TYR A 25 4.33 1.32 -10.40
CA TYR A 25 3.54 0.69 -9.35
C TYR A 25 2.52 -0.30 -9.92
N LEU A 26 1.79 0.10 -10.97
CA LEU A 26 0.81 -0.77 -11.62
C LEU A 26 1.46 -2.00 -12.26
N ILE A 27 2.62 -1.83 -12.90
CA ILE A 27 3.41 -2.92 -13.49
C ILE A 27 3.93 -3.89 -12.42
N HIS A 28 4.49 -3.35 -11.34
CA HIS A 28 5.04 -4.15 -10.24
C HIS A 28 3.98 -5.06 -9.61
N ASN A 29 2.78 -4.52 -9.37
CA ASN A 29 1.61 -5.23 -8.81
C ASN A 29 0.77 -5.99 -9.84
N CYS A 30 1.21 -6.05 -11.10
CA CYS A 30 0.53 -6.77 -12.18
C CYS A 30 -0.91 -6.31 -12.49
N TYR A 31 -1.22 -5.02 -12.31
CA TYR A 31 -2.51 -4.42 -12.66
C TYR A 31 -2.58 -4.09 -14.15
N LYS A 32 -2.56 -5.13 -14.99
CA LYS A 32 -2.49 -5.03 -16.45
C LYS A 32 -3.58 -4.13 -17.06
N GLU A 33 -4.83 -4.32 -16.65
CA GLU A 33 -5.98 -3.57 -17.16
C GLU A 33 -5.84 -2.07 -16.83
N SER A 34 -5.34 -1.77 -15.64
CA SER A 34 -5.04 -0.40 -15.19
C SER A 34 -3.85 0.19 -15.94
N VAL A 35 -2.81 -0.60 -16.22
CA VAL A 35 -1.65 -0.18 -17.03
C VAL A 35 -2.10 0.24 -18.42
N GLU A 36 -2.86 -0.60 -19.11
CA GLU A 36 -3.37 -0.33 -20.46
C GLU A 36 -4.21 0.95 -20.50
N SER A 37 -5.16 1.09 -19.56
CA SER A 37 -5.99 2.29 -19.43
C SER A 37 -5.16 3.55 -19.12
N PHE A 38 -4.18 3.43 -18.22
CA PHE A 38 -3.31 4.54 -17.83
C PHE A 38 -2.45 5.06 -18.99
N ILE A 39 -1.91 4.14 -19.80
CA ILE A 39 -1.12 4.49 -20.99
C ILE A 39 -1.98 5.17 -22.04
N ALA A 40 -3.19 4.65 -22.29
CA ALA A 40 -4.12 5.26 -23.24
C ALA A 40 -4.47 6.71 -22.87
N CYS A 41 -4.62 7.00 -21.58
CA CYS A 41 -4.93 8.34 -21.08
C CYS A 41 -3.72 9.29 -21.05
N THR A 42 -2.51 8.78 -20.76
CA THR A 42 -1.31 9.62 -20.54
C THR A 42 -0.40 9.74 -21.75
N GLY A 43 -0.57 8.89 -22.77
CA GLY A 43 0.30 8.85 -23.94
C GLY A 43 1.73 8.38 -23.64
N THR A 44 1.96 7.75 -22.48
CA THR A 44 3.28 7.23 -22.08
C THR A 44 3.72 6.07 -22.97
N LYS A 45 5.00 6.02 -23.38
CA LYS A 45 5.52 4.94 -24.23
C LYS A 45 5.93 3.73 -23.38
N GLN A 46 5.41 2.55 -23.73
CA GLN A 46 5.72 1.25 -23.12
C GLN A 46 7.06 0.68 -23.62
N PRO A 47 7.86 0.04 -22.76
CA PRO A 47 8.76 -1.03 -23.16
C PRO A 47 7.95 -2.34 -23.33
N ALA A 48 7.89 -2.88 -24.55
CA ALA A 48 7.01 -3.99 -24.93
C ALA A 48 7.24 -5.32 -24.17
N ASP A 49 8.43 -5.53 -23.61
CA ASP A 49 8.81 -6.80 -22.97
C ASP A 49 8.18 -7.03 -21.57
N TYR A 50 7.60 -6.00 -20.94
CA TYR A 50 7.09 -6.11 -19.56
C TYR A 50 5.76 -6.84 -19.42
N LEU A 51 4.90 -6.83 -20.45
CA LEU A 51 3.52 -7.29 -20.33
C LEU A 51 3.39 -8.82 -20.23
N GLU A 52 4.24 -9.58 -20.94
CA GLU A 52 4.20 -11.05 -20.90
C GLU A 52 4.65 -11.58 -19.53
N ASP A 53 5.72 -10.99 -18.97
CA ASP A 53 6.22 -11.34 -17.64
C ASP A 53 5.24 -10.91 -16.54
N MET A 54 4.49 -9.82 -16.72
CA MET A 54 3.41 -9.43 -15.81
C MET A 54 2.33 -10.50 -15.70
N ASP A 55 1.86 -11.07 -16.82
CA ASP A 55 0.81 -12.10 -16.78
C ASP A 55 1.30 -13.38 -16.09
N LYS A 56 2.56 -13.78 -16.32
CA LYS A 56 3.18 -14.92 -15.64
C LYS A 56 3.32 -14.65 -14.14
N ARG A 57 3.84 -13.48 -13.75
CA ARG A 57 3.98 -13.06 -12.33
C ARG A 57 2.63 -12.97 -11.63
N LYS A 58 1.59 -12.42 -12.26
CA LYS A 58 0.23 -12.31 -11.71
C LYS A 58 -0.30 -13.68 -11.30
N ARG A 59 -0.10 -14.70 -12.14
CA ARG A 59 -0.52 -16.08 -11.83
C ARG A 59 0.24 -16.65 -10.64
N ILE A 60 1.56 -16.51 -10.63
CA ILE A 60 2.41 -17.00 -9.52
C ILE A 60 1.99 -16.37 -8.19
N PHE A 61 1.83 -15.05 -8.17
CA PHE A 61 1.39 -14.29 -7.00
C PHE A 61 0.04 -14.77 -6.49
N HIS A 62 -0.93 -14.96 -7.38
CA HIS A 62 -2.27 -15.41 -7.02
C HIS A 62 -2.26 -16.80 -6.39
N PHE A 63 -1.52 -17.75 -6.97
CA PHE A 63 -1.40 -19.09 -6.40
C PHE A 63 -0.79 -19.07 -5.00
N ALA A 64 0.21 -18.23 -4.75
CA ALA A 64 0.78 -18.06 -3.41
C ALA A 64 -0.26 -17.47 -2.43
N LEU A 65 -1.00 -16.44 -2.84
CA LEU A 65 -2.01 -15.78 -2.02
C LEU A 65 -3.18 -16.71 -1.66
N GLU A 66 -3.61 -17.55 -2.61
CA GLU A 66 -4.68 -18.55 -2.40
C GLU A 66 -4.25 -19.75 -1.53
N GLY A 67 -2.96 -19.88 -1.21
CA GLY A 67 -2.41 -21.01 -0.45
C GLY A 67 -2.01 -22.21 -1.32
N ASN A 68 -2.12 -22.11 -2.65
CA ASN A 68 -1.59 -23.11 -3.58
C ASN A 68 -0.10 -22.89 -3.84
N ALA A 69 0.69 -22.93 -2.77
CA ALA A 69 2.11 -22.58 -2.81
C ALA A 69 2.95 -23.56 -3.64
N LEU A 70 2.55 -24.84 -3.77
CA LEU A 70 3.25 -25.79 -4.64
C LEU A 70 3.14 -25.40 -6.12
N LYS A 71 1.97 -24.93 -6.56
CA LYS A 71 1.82 -24.43 -7.94
C LYS A 71 2.58 -23.13 -8.14
N ALA A 72 2.61 -22.26 -7.13
CA ALA A 72 3.44 -21.05 -7.17
C ALA A 72 4.93 -21.39 -7.30
N ILE A 73 5.43 -22.36 -6.54
CA ILE A 73 6.81 -22.87 -6.63
C ILE A 73 7.10 -23.40 -8.04
N GLU A 74 6.25 -24.28 -8.57
CA GLU A 74 6.43 -24.87 -9.90
C GLU A 74 6.52 -23.79 -11.00
N LEU A 75 5.60 -22.83 -10.99
CA LEU A 75 5.59 -21.75 -11.96
C LEU A 75 6.75 -20.76 -11.77
N THR A 76 7.22 -20.58 -10.53
CA THR A 76 8.41 -19.75 -10.23
C THR A 76 9.65 -20.36 -10.85
N GLU A 77 9.87 -21.67 -10.65
CA GLU A 77 11.03 -22.37 -11.25
C GLU A 77 10.98 -22.40 -12.79
N GLN A 78 9.78 -22.31 -13.39
CA GLN A 78 9.63 -22.17 -14.84
C GLN A 78 9.94 -20.76 -15.36
N LEU A 79 9.59 -19.73 -14.58
CA LEU A 79 9.80 -18.33 -14.97
C LEU A 79 11.22 -17.84 -14.66
N ALA A 80 11.75 -18.25 -13.51
CA ALA A 80 12.98 -17.73 -12.96
C ALA A 80 13.71 -18.83 -12.18
N GLN A 81 14.60 -19.51 -12.90
CA GLN A 81 15.29 -20.70 -12.43
C GLN A 81 16.21 -20.39 -11.25
N ASP A 82 16.35 -21.34 -10.32
CA ASP A 82 17.27 -21.31 -9.18
C ASP A 82 16.99 -20.20 -8.15
N ILE A 83 15.90 -19.43 -8.28
CA ILE A 83 15.52 -18.41 -7.28
C ILE A 83 15.35 -19.05 -5.91
N LEU A 84 14.65 -20.18 -5.81
CA LEU A 84 14.34 -20.79 -4.51
C LEU A 84 15.55 -21.53 -3.93
N GLU A 85 16.46 -22.01 -4.78
CA GLU A 85 17.74 -22.56 -4.32
C GLU A 85 18.64 -21.47 -3.74
N THR A 86 18.66 -20.29 -4.38
CA THR A 86 19.45 -19.13 -3.94
C THR A 86 18.83 -18.45 -2.72
N ASN A 87 17.49 -18.39 -2.64
CA ASN A 87 16.75 -17.74 -1.57
C ASN A 87 16.01 -18.76 -0.69
N LYS A 88 16.76 -19.35 0.23
CA LYS A 88 16.23 -20.32 1.20
C LYS A 88 15.12 -19.76 2.10
N ASP A 89 15.16 -18.46 2.42
CA ASP A 89 14.13 -17.83 3.25
C ASP A 89 12.77 -17.84 2.53
N LEU A 90 12.76 -17.46 1.25
CA LEU A 90 11.57 -17.54 0.40
C LEU A 90 11.09 -18.98 0.19
N GLN A 91 12.02 -19.91 -0.04
CA GLN A 91 11.68 -21.33 -0.17
C GLN A 91 10.99 -21.85 1.10
N PHE A 92 11.54 -21.53 2.28
CA PHE A 92 10.96 -21.89 3.56
C PHE A 92 9.54 -21.32 3.72
N ASP A 93 9.35 -20.04 3.41
CA ASP A 93 8.05 -19.37 3.52
C ASP A 93 6.98 -20.00 2.60
N LEU A 94 7.32 -20.32 1.35
CA LEU A 94 6.39 -20.97 0.42
C LEU A 94 6.03 -22.40 0.84
N LEU A 95 7.01 -23.18 1.30
CA LEU A 95 6.74 -24.51 1.82
C LEU A 95 5.87 -24.44 3.09
N SER A 96 6.11 -23.44 3.93
CA SER A 96 5.30 -23.20 5.12
C SER A 96 3.84 -22.85 4.80
N LEU A 97 3.59 -22.06 3.75
CA LEU A 97 2.22 -21.81 3.26
C LEU A 97 1.49 -23.10 2.88
N HIS A 98 2.16 -24.00 2.15
CA HIS A 98 1.56 -25.27 1.80
C HIS A 98 1.28 -26.14 3.03
N PHE A 99 2.22 -26.20 3.97
CA PHE A 99 2.01 -26.91 5.24
C PHE A 99 0.78 -26.37 5.99
N VAL A 100 0.67 -25.05 6.11
CA VAL A 100 -0.50 -24.39 6.72
C VAL A 100 -1.80 -24.80 6.00
N GLU A 101 -1.80 -24.84 4.67
CA GLU A 101 -2.97 -25.25 3.89
C GLU A 101 -3.39 -26.70 4.18
N LEU A 102 -2.42 -27.62 4.32
CA LEU A 102 -2.70 -29.02 4.72
C LEU A 102 -3.30 -29.10 6.13
N VAL A 103 -2.79 -28.30 7.07
CA VAL A 103 -3.29 -28.23 8.46
C VAL A 103 -4.72 -27.67 8.49
N CYS A 104 -4.99 -26.59 7.76
CA CYS A 104 -6.33 -26.01 7.62
C CYS A 104 -7.31 -27.00 6.98
N SER A 105 -6.85 -27.77 6.00
CA SER A 105 -7.62 -28.85 5.35
C SER A 105 -7.81 -30.10 6.21
N ARG A 106 -7.37 -30.11 7.47
CA ARG A 106 -7.46 -31.25 8.42
C ARG A 106 -6.72 -32.51 7.93
N LYS A 107 -5.75 -32.35 7.04
CA LYS A 107 -4.94 -33.44 6.47
C LYS A 107 -3.66 -33.65 7.28
N CYS A 108 -3.80 -33.95 8.57
CA CYS A 108 -2.65 -33.99 9.50
C CYS A 108 -1.56 -35.00 9.09
N THR A 109 -1.94 -36.14 8.52
CA THR A 109 -0.99 -37.15 8.05
C THR A 109 -0.15 -36.64 6.87
N GLU A 110 -0.80 -36.02 5.87
CA GLU A 110 -0.13 -35.39 4.73
C GLU A 110 0.77 -34.22 5.21
N ALA A 111 0.28 -33.40 6.15
CA ALA A 111 1.04 -32.30 6.73
C ALA A 111 2.33 -32.78 7.43
N LEU A 112 2.24 -33.85 8.22
CA LEU A 112 3.39 -34.44 8.91
C LEU A 112 4.41 -35.03 7.93
N GLU A 113 3.95 -35.79 6.93
CA GLU A 113 4.83 -36.34 5.89
C GLU A 113 5.52 -35.24 5.11
N PHE A 114 4.78 -34.19 4.74
CA PHE A 114 5.30 -33.01 4.07
C PHE A 114 6.35 -32.29 4.94
N ALA A 115 6.07 -32.06 6.22
CA ALA A 115 7.00 -31.42 7.14
C ALA A 115 8.30 -32.22 7.29
N GLN A 116 8.20 -33.54 7.49
CA GLN A 116 9.35 -34.43 7.61
C GLN A 116 10.22 -34.43 6.33
N THR A 117 9.59 -34.34 5.16
CA THR A 117 10.30 -34.42 3.87
C THR A 117 10.87 -33.07 3.45
N LYS A 118 10.09 -31.99 3.57
CA LYS A 118 10.38 -30.68 2.97
C LYS A 118 10.84 -29.62 3.97
N LEU A 119 10.35 -29.66 5.22
CA LEU A 119 10.68 -28.67 6.25
C LEU A 119 11.82 -29.12 7.19
N SER A 120 11.99 -30.43 7.40
CA SER A 120 13.06 -30.98 8.24
C SER A 120 14.48 -30.48 7.92
N PRO A 121 14.88 -30.28 6.64
CA PRO A 121 16.20 -29.71 6.31
C PRO A 121 16.45 -28.33 6.94
N PHE A 122 15.39 -27.50 7.08
CA PHE A 122 15.46 -26.17 7.66
C PHE A 122 15.60 -26.21 9.19
N GLY A 123 15.15 -27.26 9.86
CA GLY A 123 15.27 -27.44 11.31
C GLY A 123 16.71 -27.56 11.82
N LYS A 124 17.70 -27.72 10.93
CA LYS A 124 19.13 -27.71 11.29
C LYS A 124 19.70 -26.29 11.42
N GLU A 125 19.04 -25.30 10.82
CA GLU A 125 19.47 -23.90 10.83
C GLU A 125 18.68 -23.14 11.90
N HIS A 126 19.38 -22.62 12.92
CA HIS A 126 18.75 -21.98 14.10
C HIS A 126 17.78 -20.85 13.74
N LYS A 127 18.02 -20.14 12.63
CA LYS A 127 17.18 -19.03 12.19
C LYS A 127 15.74 -19.42 11.82
N TYR A 128 15.48 -20.70 11.48
CA TYR A 128 14.14 -21.18 11.14
C TYR A 128 13.47 -21.94 12.27
N MET A 129 14.21 -22.28 13.33
CA MET A 129 13.75 -23.24 14.34
C MET A 129 12.50 -22.74 15.08
N GLU A 130 12.52 -21.49 15.54
CA GLU A 130 11.39 -20.85 16.23
C GLU A 130 10.14 -20.84 15.35
N LYS A 131 10.27 -20.35 14.11
CA LYS A 131 9.16 -20.28 13.16
C LYS A 131 8.64 -21.67 12.78
N LEU A 132 9.52 -22.67 12.69
CA LEU A 132 9.14 -24.06 12.43
C LEU A 132 8.36 -24.65 13.62
N GLU A 133 8.79 -24.39 14.86
CA GLU A 133 8.07 -24.79 16.07
C GLU A 133 6.67 -24.18 16.12
N ASP A 134 6.53 -22.89 15.77
CA ASP A 134 5.23 -22.22 15.69
C ASP A 134 4.30 -22.87 14.67
N PHE A 135 4.81 -23.25 13.49
CA PHE A 135 4.02 -24.02 12.51
C PHE A 135 3.62 -25.39 13.05
N MET A 136 4.54 -26.13 13.67
CA MET A 136 4.23 -27.45 14.24
C MET A 136 3.21 -27.37 15.36
N ALA A 137 3.20 -26.28 16.14
CA ALA A 137 2.21 -26.06 17.20
C ALA A 137 0.77 -26.06 16.67
N LEU A 138 0.53 -25.68 15.42
CA LEU A 138 -0.80 -25.72 14.79
C LEU A 138 -1.39 -27.13 14.77
N LEU A 139 -0.56 -28.19 14.68
CA LEU A 139 -1.01 -29.58 14.67
C LEU A 139 -1.59 -30.04 16.00
N ALA A 140 -1.25 -29.37 17.10
CA ALA A 140 -1.77 -29.71 18.43
C ALA A 140 -3.24 -29.33 18.63
N TYR A 141 -3.81 -28.55 17.71
CA TYR A 141 -5.17 -28.03 17.80
C TYR A 141 -6.07 -28.65 16.74
N LYS A 142 -7.26 -29.12 17.17
CA LYS A 142 -8.32 -29.57 16.24
C LYS A 142 -8.82 -28.44 15.34
N GLU A 143 -8.80 -27.22 15.87
CA GLU A 143 -9.15 -25.98 15.18
C GLU A 143 -7.92 -25.05 15.24
N PRO A 144 -7.07 -25.01 14.20
CA PRO A 144 -5.86 -24.21 14.12
C PRO A 144 -6.11 -22.72 14.33
N GLU A 145 -7.29 -22.21 13.97
CA GLU A 145 -7.70 -20.82 14.23
C GLU A 145 -7.82 -20.49 15.74
N LYS A 146 -7.93 -21.51 16.61
CA LYS A 146 -7.91 -21.35 18.07
C LYS A 146 -6.51 -21.47 18.66
N SER A 147 -5.50 -21.77 17.84
CA SER A 147 -4.10 -21.82 18.27
C SER A 147 -3.60 -20.43 18.61
N PRO A 148 -2.67 -20.28 19.58
CA PRO A 148 -1.89 -19.07 19.75
C PRO A 148 -1.19 -18.62 18.45
N MET A 149 -0.95 -19.55 17.52
CA MET A 149 -0.30 -19.33 16.23
C MET A 149 -1.28 -19.03 15.08
N PHE A 150 -2.53 -18.66 15.37
CA PHE A 150 -3.56 -18.37 14.35
C PHE A 150 -3.15 -17.31 13.33
N HIS A 151 -2.26 -16.39 13.69
CA HIS A 151 -1.76 -15.33 12.81
C HIS A 151 -1.03 -15.89 11.57
N LEU A 152 -0.44 -17.08 11.67
CA LEU A 152 0.18 -17.80 10.54
C LEU A 152 -0.83 -18.32 9.51
N LEU A 153 -2.12 -18.35 9.85
CA LEU A 153 -3.22 -18.74 8.96
C LEU A 153 -3.81 -17.53 8.22
N SER A 154 -3.44 -16.31 8.63
CA SER A 154 -4.06 -15.08 8.17
C SER A 154 -3.76 -14.78 6.70
N LEU A 155 -4.69 -14.07 6.06
CA LEU A 155 -4.47 -13.51 4.71
C LEU A 155 -3.24 -12.59 4.69
N GLU A 156 -3.01 -11.84 5.76
CA GLU A 156 -1.85 -10.94 5.90
C GLU A 156 -0.53 -11.71 5.76
N TYR A 157 -0.39 -12.86 6.44
CA TYR A 157 0.80 -13.69 6.31
C TYR A 157 0.96 -14.21 4.87
N ARG A 158 -0.12 -14.69 4.24
CA ARG A 158 -0.10 -15.14 2.84
C ARG A 158 0.34 -14.03 1.90
N GLN A 159 -0.15 -12.81 2.11
CA GLN A 159 0.17 -11.63 1.32
C GLN A 159 1.65 -11.24 1.48
N GLN A 160 2.19 -11.26 2.70
CA GLN A 160 3.60 -10.98 2.95
C GLN A 160 4.53 -11.95 2.19
N VAL A 161 4.19 -13.24 2.17
CA VAL A 161 4.95 -14.25 1.42
C VAL A 161 4.79 -14.06 -0.09
N ALA A 162 3.56 -13.81 -0.58
CA ALA A 162 3.31 -13.54 -1.99
C ALA A 162 4.04 -12.29 -2.49
N ASP A 163 4.08 -11.22 -1.69
CA ASP A 163 4.84 -10.01 -1.98
C ASP A 163 6.34 -10.33 -2.01
N SER A 164 6.86 -11.09 -1.03
CA SER A 164 8.27 -11.51 -1.01
C SER A 164 8.65 -12.29 -2.26
N LEU A 165 7.78 -13.21 -2.70
CA LEU A 165 7.93 -13.95 -3.95
C LEU A 165 7.98 -13.03 -5.16
N ASN A 166 7.01 -12.12 -5.30
CA ASN A 166 6.98 -11.16 -6.41
C ASN A 166 8.24 -10.30 -6.45
N ARG A 167 8.71 -9.82 -5.29
CA ARG A 167 9.96 -9.05 -5.18
C ARG A 167 11.18 -9.84 -5.61
N ALA A 168 11.27 -11.11 -5.22
CA ALA A 168 12.37 -11.99 -5.62
C ALA A 168 12.39 -12.25 -7.12
N ILE A 169 11.22 -12.49 -7.73
CA ILE A 169 11.09 -12.66 -9.18
C ILE A 169 11.51 -11.37 -9.91
N LEU A 170 11.02 -10.21 -9.46
CA LEU A 170 11.44 -8.92 -10.02
C LEU A 170 12.95 -8.73 -9.93
N ALA A 171 13.56 -9.02 -8.77
CA ALA A 171 15.01 -8.92 -8.60
C ALA A 171 15.77 -9.81 -9.59
N HIS A 172 15.31 -11.04 -9.80
CA HIS A 172 15.91 -11.98 -10.74
C HIS A 172 15.80 -11.51 -12.21
N LEU A 173 14.67 -10.87 -12.55
CA LEU A 173 14.46 -10.25 -13.87
C LEU A 173 15.21 -8.91 -14.04
N ASN A 174 16.08 -8.54 -13.08
CA ASN A 174 16.78 -7.25 -13.02
C ASN A 174 15.83 -6.04 -13.00
N LEU A 175 14.64 -6.23 -12.44
CA LEU A 175 13.62 -5.21 -12.25
C LEU A 175 13.65 -4.69 -10.80
N PRO A 176 13.19 -3.45 -10.56
CA PRO A 176 13.11 -2.91 -9.20
C PRO A 176 12.22 -3.78 -8.30
N SER A 177 12.81 -4.34 -7.23
CA SER A 177 12.07 -5.15 -6.27
C SER A 177 11.04 -4.35 -5.47
N TYR A 178 11.18 -3.03 -5.40
CA TYR A 178 10.22 -2.13 -4.76
C TYR A 178 9.74 -1.11 -5.78
N THR A 179 8.50 -0.67 -5.62
CA THR A 179 7.98 0.38 -6.49
C THR A 179 8.64 1.72 -6.16
N ALA A 180 8.74 2.61 -7.17
CA ALA A 180 9.19 3.98 -6.93
C ALA A 180 8.32 4.66 -5.85
N MET A 181 7.00 4.39 -5.88
CA MET A 181 6.05 4.90 -4.90
C MET A 181 6.37 4.43 -3.47
N GLU A 182 6.60 3.14 -3.25
CA GLU A 182 6.98 2.61 -1.93
C GLU A 182 8.27 3.24 -1.41
N ARG A 183 9.29 3.37 -2.28
CA ARG A 183 10.57 4.00 -1.93
C ARG A 183 10.41 5.46 -1.55
N LEU A 184 9.62 6.21 -2.31
CA LEU A 184 9.33 7.62 -2.02
C LEU A 184 8.57 7.76 -0.69
N ILE A 185 7.60 6.89 -0.41
CA ILE A 185 6.88 6.88 0.87
C ILE A 185 7.82 6.54 2.03
N GLN A 186 8.71 5.56 1.87
CA GLN A 186 9.72 5.22 2.87
C GLN A 186 10.65 6.41 3.14
N GLN A 187 11.18 7.03 2.08
CA GLN A 187 12.03 8.21 2.19
C GLN A 187 11.32 9.37 2.89
N ALA A 188 10.09 9.70 2.49
CA ALA A 188 9.28 10.74 3.13
C ALA A 188 9.00 10.42 4.61
N THR A 189 8.75 9.15 4.94
CA THR A 189 8.52 8.72 6.32
C THR A 189 9.77 8.91 7.18
N VAL A 190 10.94 8.48 6.69
CA VAL A 190 12.23 8.60 7.39
C VAL A 190 12.63 10.07 7.54
N VAL A 191 12.60 10.85 6.45
CA VAL A 191 12.94 12.29 6.48
C VAL A 191 12.13 12.99 7.55
N ARG A 192 10.83 12.73 7.61
CA ARG A 192 10.00 13.36 8.62
C ARG A 192 10.27 12.82 10.03
N GLN A 193 10.57 11.54 10.23
CA GLN A 193 10.99 11.04 11.54
C GLN A 193 12.26 11.76 12.02
N CYS A 194 13.22 12.01 11.13
CA CYS A 194 14.41 12.81 11.44
C CYS A 194 14.05 14.25 11.83
N LEU A 195 13.22 14.93 11.04
CA LEU A 195 12.75 16.30 11.34
C LEU A 195 11.95 16.37 12.65
N ASN A 196 11.15 15.36 12.96
CA ASN A 196 10.38 15.27 14.21
C ASN A 196 11.25 14.87 15.42
N GLN A 197 12.44 14.30 15.23
CA GLN A 197 13.40 14.11 16.32
C GLN A 197 14.12 15.42 16.68
N GLU A 198 14.22 16.36 15.73
CA GLU A 198 14.76 17.71 15.95
C GLU A 198 13.73 18.67 16.57
N ALA A 199 12.43 18.47 16.30
CA ALA A 199 11.35 19.14 17.00
C ALA A 199 11.07 18.39 18.33
N GLY A 200 11.22 19.04 19.49
CA GLY A 200 10.89 18.44 20.79
C GLY A 200 9.42 18.00 20.93
N LYS A 201 8.97 17.69 22.16
CA LYS A 201 7.65 17.14 22.53
C LYS A 201 6.37 17.81 21.96
N ASP A 202 6.49 18.86 21.16
CA ASP A 202 5.41 19.62 20.51
C ASP A 202 5.36 19.43 18.97
N GLY A 203 6.00 18.41 18.42
CA GLY A 203 5.99 18.12 16.98
C GLY A 203 4.63 17.61 16.45
N PRO A 204 4.31 17.84 15.16
CA PRO A 204 3.08 17.36 14.54
C PRO A 204 2.98 15.82 14.58
N PRO A 205 1.75 15.26 14.66
CA PRO A 205 1.54 13.83 14.86
C PRO A 205 2.16 12.96 13.74
N PRO A 206 2.48 11.69 14.02
CA PRO A 206 3.02 10.77 13.02
C PRO A 206 2.05 10.59 11.84
N PHE A 207 2.61 10.29 10.66
CA PHE A 207 1.87 10.13 9.40
C PHE A 207 1.16 8.82 9.57
N SER A 208 -0.14 8.94 9.62
CA SER A 208 -1.02 7.82 9.46
C SER A 208 -1.51 7.95 8.02
N LEU A 209 -1.09 7.03 7.15
CA LEU A 209 -1.66 6.93 5.81
C LEU A 209 -3.19 6.85 5.91
N LYS A 210 -3.69 6.18 6.95
CA LYS A 210 -5.12 6.13 7.30
C LYS A 210 -5.70 7.52 7.56
N ASP A 211 -5.01 8.41 8.26
CA ASP A 211 -5.51 9.77 8.53
C ASP A 211 -5.33 10.70 7.32
N PHE A 212 -4.26 10.53 6.54
CA PHE A 212 -4.09 11.24 5.27
C PHE A 212 -5.17 10.85 4.25
N LEU A 213 -5.48 9.56 4.13
CA LEU A 213 -6.56 9.05 3.29
C LEU A 213 -7.94 9.47 3.80
N LYS A 214 -8.17 9.49 5.12
CA LYS A 214 -9.40 10.08 5.68
C LYS A 214 -9.56 11.54 5.30
N ILE A 215 -8.50 12.35 5.40
CA ILE A 215 -8.52 13.78 5.06
C ILE A 215 -8.78 13.98 3.56
N SER A 216 -8.16 13.17 2.70
CA SER A 216 -8.38 13.27 1.25
C SER A 216 -9.75 12.76 0.81
N VAL A 217 -10.30 11.73 1.45
CA VAL A 217 -11.70 11.30 1.25
C VAL A 217 -12.69 12.34 1.79
N LEU A 218 -12.40 12.97 2.93
CA LEU A 218 -13.18 14.10 3.46
C LEU A 218 -13.14 15.29 2.51
N LEU A 219 -11.98 15.63 1.94
CA LEU A 219 -11.85 16.70 0.95
C LEU A 219 -12.61 16.37 -0.34
N PHE A 220 -12.58 15.12 -0.80
CA PHE A 220 -13.34 14.66 -1.96
C PHE A 220 -14.85 14.71 -1.70
N LEU A 221 -15.31 14.26 -0.53
CA LEU A 221 -16.71 14.34 -0.11
C LEU A 221 -17.17 15.78 0.10
N VAL A 222 -16.33 16.67 0.64
CA VAL A 222 -16.61 18.10 0.77
C VAL A 222 -16.69 18.77 -0.60
N TRP A 223 -15.86 18.35 -1.56
CA TRP A 223 -15.89 18.82 -2.95
C TRP A 223 -17.15 18.36 -3.71
N GLU A 224 -17.63 17.14 -3.49
CA GLU A 224 -18.87 16.63 -4.09
C GLU A 224 -20.16 17.12 -3.39
N LEU A 225 -20.14 17.27 -2.06
CA LEU A 225 -21.34 17.61 -1.26
C LEU A 225 -21.63 19.11 -1.16
N VAL A 226 -20.77 19.98 -1.70
CA VAL A 226 -21.03 21.44 -1.71
C VAL A 226 -21.10 22.01 -3.14
N PRO A 227 -22.19 21.75 -3.89
CA PRO A 227 -22.45 22.42 -5.18
C PRO A 227 -22.66 23.94 -5.03
N HIS A 228 -23.00 24.41 -3.82
CA HIS A 228 -23.38 25.80 -3.58
C HIS A 228 -22.21 26.79 -3.46
N ILE A 229 -20.96 26.33 -3.30
CA ILE A 229 -19.79 27.23 -3.31
C ILE A 229 -19.32 27.52 -4.76
N SER A 230 -19.54 26.60 -5.71
CA SER A 230 -19.23 26.83 -7.13
C SER A 230 -20.07 27.95 -7.77
N ILE A 231 -21.30 28.18 -7.30
CA ILE A 231 -22.15 29.26 -7.81
C ILE A 231 -21.68 30.62 -7.28
N SER A 232 -21.20 30.69 -6.04
CA SER A 232 -20.73 31.95 -5.43
C SER A 232 -19.37 32.40 -5.95
N LEU A 233 -18.49 31.48 -6.35
CA LEU A 233 -17.19 31.82 -6.99
C LEU A 233 -17.35 32.23 -8.47
N ASN A 234 -18.32 31.69 -9.19
CA ASN A 234 -18.64 32.17 -10.55
C ASN A 234 -19.25 33.57 -10.56
N PHE A 235 -19.94 33.99 -9.48
CA PHE A 235 -20.37 35.38 -9.33
C PHE A 235 -19.21 36.33 -9.00
N LEU A 236 -18.16 35.86 -8.31
CA LEU A 236 -16.98 36.68 -8.01
C LEU A 236 -16.07 36.92 -9.24
N TYR A 237 -16.13 36.05 -10.25
CA TYR A 237 -15.34 36.19 -11.49
C TYR A 237 -16.05 37.03 -12.57
N ALA A 238 -17.37 37.24 -12.45
CA ALA A 238 -18.17 37.99 -13.44
C ALA A 238 -18.28 39.50 -13.15
N ASP A 239 -17.91 39.98 -11.95
CA ASP A 239 -18.18 41.36 -11.52
C ASP A 239 -16.98 42.33 -11.68
N HIS A 240 -16.00 41.98 -12.52
CA HIS A 240 -14.88 42.88 -12.85
C HIS A 240 -15.20 43.93 -13.94
N SER A 241 -16.48 44.14 -14.28
CA SER A 241 -16.92 45.20 -15.19
C SER A 241 -18.17 45.90 -14.68
N SER A 242 -18.05 46.65 -13.57
CA SER A 242 -18.47 48.07 -13.51
C SER A 242 -18.35 48.61 -12.09
N HIS A 243 -17.91 49.87 -12.00
CA HIS A 243 -17.86 50.66 -10.78
C HIS A 243 -19.22 50.69 -10.05
N VAL A 244 -19.22 50.52 -8.72
CA VAL A 244 -19.76 51.46 -7.70
C VAL A 244 -19.95 50.75 -6.34
N GLU A 245 -19.55 51.48 -5.28
CA GLU A 245 -19.81 51.26 -3.85
C GLU A 245 -18.92 50.27 -3.06
N ARG A 246 -17.79 50.82 -2.58
CA ARG A 246 -17.18 50.40 -1.32
C ARG A 246 -18.18 50.62 -0.17
N ARG A 247 -18.61 49.54 0.49
CA ARG A 247 -19.02 49.59 1.90
C ARG A 247 -18.40 48.44 2.69
N ASN A 248 -17.41 48.83 3.51
CA ASN A 248 -16.93 48.24 4.76
C ASN A 248 -16.97 46.71 4.90
N PHE A 249 -15.87 46.05 4.55
CA PHE A 249 -15.43 44.80 5.18
C PHE A 249 -13.96 44.96 5.62
N PRO A 250 -13.58 44.50 6.83
CA PRO A 250 -12.24 44.68 7.35
C PRO A 250 -11.24 43.82 6.56
N GLN A 251 -10.21 44.47 6.00
CA GLN A 251 -9.06 43.81 5.41
C GLN A 251 -8.13 43.32 6.53
N ASN A 252 -8.33 42.09 6.97
CA ASN A 252 -7.32 41.19 7.56
C ASN A 252 -8.07 40.00 8.16
N THR A 253 -8.22 38.92 7.40
CA THR A 253 -8.65 37.62 7.94
C THR A 253 -7.41 36.78 8.21
N THR A 254 -6.99 36.75 9.48
CA THR A 254 -6.06 35.74 9.99
C THR A 254 -6.80 34.41 10.16
N GLY A 255 -6.08 33.28 10.16
CA GLY A 255 -6.66 31.92 10.22
C GLY A 255 -7.64 31.64 11.37
N GLN A 256 -7.69 32.50 12.39
CA GLN A 256 -8.69 32.44 13.48
C GLN A 256 -10.12 32.78 13.02
N ASP A 257 -10.31 33.52 11.94
CA ASP A 257 -11.64 33.83 11.41
C ASP A 257 -12.23 32.66 10.62
N LEU A 258 -11.37 31.81 10.03
CA LEU A 258 -11.79 30.57 9.37
C LEU A 258 -12.23 29.52 10.41
N GLU A 259 -11.52 29.42 11.54
CA GLU A 259 -11.91 28.58 12.67
C GLU A 259 -13.25 29.00 13.27
N LYS A 260 -13.48 30.30 13.49
CA LYS A 260 -14.78 30.81 13.95
C LYS A 260 -15.90 30.62 12.94
N PHE A 261 -15.58 30.66 11.64
CA PHE A 261 -16.54 30.35 10.59
C PHE A 261 -16.90 28.86 10.62
N LEU A 262 -15.89 27.97 10.67
CA LEU A 262 -16.09 26.53 10.75
C LEU A 262 -16.88 26.13 12.01
N ASP A 263 -16.56 26.67 13.19
CA ASP A 263 -17.29 26.41 14.43
C ASP A 263 -18.77 26.82 14.35
N LYS A 264 -19.06 27.96 13.70
CA LYS A 264 -20.43 28.46 13.53
C LYS A 264 -21.29 27.53 12.66
N TYR A 265 -20.68 26.85 11.68
CA TYR A 265 -21.40 25.96 10.77
C TYR A 265 -21.28 24.48 11.17
N PHE A 266 -20.32 24.10 12.02
CA PHE A 266 -20.15 22.74 12.52
C PHE A 266 -21.39 22.22 13.26
N ALA A 267 -22.01 23.08 14.09
CA ALA A 267 -23.25 22.74 14.78
C ALA A 267 -24.43 22.53 13.82
N SER A 268 -24.47 23.24 12.69
CA SER A 268 -25.51 23.05 11.66
C SER A 268 -25.28 21.79 10.82
N ILE A 269 -24.03 21.43 10.58
CA ILE A 269 -23.64 20.21 9.85
C ILE A 269 -23.92 18.96 10.69
N VAL A 270 -23.61 18.99 11.99
CA VAL A 270 -23.93 17.89 12.94
C VAL A 270 -25.45 17.74 13.13
N TRP A 271 -26.21 18.84 13.05
CA TRP A 271 -27.67 18.78 13.14
C TRP A 271 -28.30 18.18 11.86
N LEU A 272 -27.75 18.48 10.68
CA LEU A 272 -28.21 17.91 9.41
C LEU A 272 -27.87 16.42 9.25
N SER A 273 -26.72 15.96 9.78
CA SER A 273 -26.34 14.54 9.75
C SER A 273 -27.15 13.68 10.72
N GLY A 274 -27.71 14.25 11.79
CA GLY A 274 -28.62 13.56 12.71
C GLY A 274 -30.07 13.46 12.23
N VAL A 275 -30.49 14.28 11.25
CA VAL A 275 -31.85 14.29 10.71
C VAL A 275 -32.00 13.32 9.52
N PHE A 276 -30.92 13.03 8.80
CA PHE A 276 -30.88 11.99 7.75
C PHE A 276 -30.24 10.71 8.28
N GLY A 277 -30.91 10.08 9.25
CA GLY A 277 -30.59 8.71 9.65
C GLY A 277 -31.04 7.70 8.60
N VAL A 278 -30.06 7.06 7.95
CA VAL A 278 -30.10 5.67 7.45
C VAL A 278 -28.74 5.05 7.72
#